data_AF-A0A0C3DE48-F1
#
_entry.id   AF-A0A0C3DE48-F1
#
_cell.length_a   1.000
_cell.length_b   1.000
_cell.length_c   1.000
_cell.angle_alpha   90.00
_cell.angle_beta   90.00
_cell.angle_gamma   90.00
#
_symmetry.space_group_name_H-M   'P 1'
#
loop_
_entity.id
_entity.type
_entity.pdbx_description
1 polymer ?
#
loop_
_entity_poly.entity_id
_entity_poly.type
_entity_poly.pdbx_seq_one_letter_code
_entity_poly.pdbx_strand_id
1 'polypeptide(L)'
;GNDLPPDAQPTPRDTAQKNDWYPFTSRVEFETAEFLFTENQMPQSHVDRLMQLWAASMLHHNDRAPYTDSADLNRVIDAIPLGDVPWKSIQVQYAGNLPEPIAPNWMSKSYDVWFHDPNAVVENLLSNPDFHGHFDYAPYREFEPMGQCQWENLMSGNVTISRLLRFRALLILFPFL
;
A
#
# COMPACT_ATOMS: atom_id res chain seq x y z
N GLY A 1 17.76 2.42 -23.02
CA GLY A 1 18.58 1.89 -21.92
C GLY A 1 19.67 1.05 -22.52
N ASN A 2 20.85 0.99 -21.90
CA ASN A 2 21.90 0.06 -22.32
C ASN A 2 21.65 -1.28 -21.62
N ASP A 3 21.64 -2.36 -22.38
CA ASP A 3 21.45 -3.71 -21.84
C ASP A 3 22.67 -4.12 -21.01
N LEU A 4 22.41 -4.76 -19.86
CA LEU A 4 23.48 -5.37 -19.06
C LEU A 4 23.98 -6.65 -19.75
N PRO A 5 25.29 -6.94 -19.68
CA PRO A 5 25.84 -8.14 -20.29
C PRO A 5 25.23 -9.42 -19.68
N PRO A 6 25.15 -10.52 -20.46
CA PRO A 6 24.72 -11.82 -19.95
C PRO A 6 25.58 -12.20 -18.75
N ASP A 7 24.94 -12.68 -17.67
CA ASP A 7 25.55 -13.09 -16.39
C ASP A 7 26.12 -11.97 -15.49
N ALA A 8 25.74 -10.70 -15.70
CA ALA A 8 26.02 -9.66 -14.72
C ALA A 8 25.36 -10.00 -13.38
N GLN A 9 26.15 -10.22 -12.34
CA GLN A 9 25.64 -10.40 -10.98
C GLN A 9 24.80 -9.18 -10.59
N PRO A 10 23.60 -9.36 -10.00
CA PRO A 10 22.82 -8.24 -9.50
C PRO A 10 23.70 -7.41 -8.57
N THR A 11 23.67 -6.09 -8.73
CA THR A 11 24.37 -5.17 -7.81
C THR A 11 23.97 -5.56 -6.38
N PRO A 12 24.92 -5.84 -5.48
CA PRO A 12 24.61 -6.15 -4.09
C PRO A 12 23.80 -4.99 -3.52
N ARG A 13 22.51 -5.23 -3.29
CA ARG A 13 21.65 -4.26 -2.60
C ARG A 13 22.00 -4.33 -1.13
N ASP A 14 22.06 -3.18 -0.46
CA ASP A 14 22.26 -3.10 0.98
C ASP A 14 21.23 -4.03 1.66
N THR A 15 21.72 -5.11 2.24
CA THR A 15 20.91 -5.99 3.06
C THR A 15 20.46 -5.18 4.26
N ALA A 16 19.16 -4.88 4.34
CA ALA A 16 18.56 -4.23 5.50
C ALA A 16 19.07 -4.94 6.76
N GLN A 17 19.71 -4.19 7.65
CA GLN A 17 20.21 -4.76 8.89
C GLN A 17 19.02 -5.37 9.65
N LYS A 18 19.24 -6.53 10.29
CA LYS A 18 18.20 -7.36 10.93
C LYS A 18 17.32 -6.64 11.99
N ASN A 19 17.67 -5.41 12.36
CA ASN A 19 17.00 -4.57 13.35
C ASN A 19 16.48 -3.24 12.79
N ASP A 20 16.47 -3.07 11.46
CA ASP A 20 16.07 -1.82 10.84
C ASP A 20 14.53 -1.77 10.70
N TRP A 21 13.86 -1.41 11.79
CA TRP A 21 12.41 -1.17 11.81
C TRP A 21 12.04 0.18 11.20
N TYR A 22 13.00 0.94 10.67
CA TYR A 22 12.79 2.28 10.12
C TYR A 22 11.61 2.31 9.13
N PRO A 23 10.69 3.28 9.25
CA PRO A 23 10.70 4.46 10.12
C PRO A 23 10.22 4.22 11.56
N PHE A 24 9.79 3.00 11.89
CA PHE A 24 9.32 2.63 13.23
C PHE A 24 10.51 2.46 14.19
N THR A 25 10.31 2.87 15.45
CA THR A 25 11.30 2.75 16.52
C THR A 25 11.25 1.39 17.22
N SER A 26 10.15 0.64 17.05
CA SER A 26 10.02 -0.70 17.63
C SER A 26 9.05 -1.60 16.85
N ARG A 27 9.16 -2.91 17.09
CA ARG A 27 8.18 -3.90 16.59
C ARG A 27 6.76 -3.60 17.05
N VAL A 28 6.58 -3.15 18.30
CA VAL A 28 5.25 -2.83 18.85
C VAL A 28 4.63 -1.65 18.12
N GLU A 29 5.43 -0.64 17.79
CA GLU A 29 5.00 0.51 16.99
C GLU A 29 4.55 0.09 15.58
N PHE A 30 5.35 -0.75 14.90
CA PHE A 30 4.98 -1.33 13.61
C PHE A 30 3.65 -2.12 13.68
N GLU A 31 3.54 -3.08 14.60
CA GLU A 31 2.33 -3.92 14.71
C GLU A 31 1.10 -3.09 15.10
N THR A 32 1.29 -2.00 15.86
CA THR A 32 0.21 -1.07 16.19
C THR A 32 -0.24 -0.28 14.95
N ALA A 33 0.69 0.22 14.13
CA ALA A 33 0.33 0.87 12.87
C ALA A 33 -0.41 -0.08 11.93
N GLU A 34 0.10 -1.30 11.78
CA GLU A 34 -0.53 -2.33 10.95
C GLU A 34 -1.97 -2.62 11.39
N PHE A 35 -2.16 -2.87 12.68
CA PHE A 35 -3.49 -3.15 13.20
C PHE A 35 -4.45 -1.96 13.03
N LEU A 36 -4.02 -0.74 13.40
CA LEU A 36 -4.89 0.43 13.37
C LEU A 36 -5.22 0.89 11.96
N PHE A 37 -4.25 0.84 11.05
CA PHE A 37 -4.37 1.39 9.71
C PHE A 37 -4.89 0.37 8.71
N THR A 38 -4.39 -0.87 8.73
CA THR A 38 -4.72 -1.90 7.72
C THR A 38 -5.88 -2.78 8.14
N GLU A 39 -5.84 -3.32 9.36
CA GLU A 39 -6.84 -4.31 9.79
C GLU A 39 -8.13 -3.63 10.27
N ASN A 40 -8.02 -2.65 11.15
CA ASN A 40 -9.17 -2.01 11.78
C ASN A 40 -9.66 -0.75 11.04
N GLN A 41 -8.80 -0.10 10.23
CA GLN A 41 -9.07 1.19 9.58
C GLN A 41 -9.69 2.19 10.57
N MET A 42 -9.05 2.32 11.73
CA MET A 42 -9.63 3.00 12.88
C MET A 42 -9.83 4.50 12.57
N PRO A 43 -11.02 5.09 12.84
CA PRO A 43 -11.21 6.53 12.71
C PRO A 43 -10.18 7.32 13.53
N GLN A 44 -9.67 8.42 12.98
CA GLN A 44 -8.61 9.23 13.62
C GLN A 44 -8.95 9.62 15.06
N SER A 45 -10.20 10.04 15.32
CA SER A 45 -10.67 10.38 16.67
C SER A 45 -10.62 9.20 17.66
N HIS A 46 -10.77 7.97 17.19
CA HIS A 46 -10.63 6.76 18.00
C HIS A 46 -9.17 6.41 18.22
N VAL A 47 -8.30 6.62 17.24
CA VAL A 47 -6.83 6.48 17.40
C VAL A 47 -6.33 7.44 18.47
N ASP A 48 -6.73 8.72 18.41
CA ASP A 48 -6.37 9.72 19.42
C ASP A 48 -6.83 9.28 20.82
N ARG A 49 -8.07 8.78 20.91
CA ARG A 49 -8.61 8.30 22.17
C ARG A 49 -7.84 7.08 22.70
N LEU A 50 -7.47 6.15 21.83
CA LEU A 50 -6.68 4.98 22.19
C LEU A 50 -5.29 5.38 22.70
N MET A 51 -4.60 6.29 21.99
CA MET A 51 -3.28 6.78 22.41
C MET A 51 -3.34 7.52 23.75
N GLN A 52 -4.39 8.30 24.00
CA GLN A 52 -4.62 8.94 25.30
C GLN A 52 -4.80 7.91 26.43
N LEU A 53 -5.59 6.86 26.22
CA LEU A 53 -5.80 5.80 27.21
C LEU A 53 -4.52 5.01 27.46
N TRP A 54 -3.74 4.74 26.42
CA TRP A 54 -2.46 4.06 26.51
C TRP A 54 -1.42 4.92 27.24
N ALA A 55 -1.33 6.20 26.93
CA ALA A 55 -0.45 7.14 27.64
C ALA A 55 -0.84 7.23 29.13
N ALA A 56 -2.14 7.26 29.44
CA ALA A 56 -2.63 7.28 30.81
C ALA A 56 -2.28 6.00 31.60
N SER A 57 -2.31 4.82 30.96
CA SER A 57 -1.93 3.56 31.64
C SER A 57 -0.43 3.44 31.87
N MET A 58 0.39 4.05 31.01
CA MET A 58 1.86 4.00 31.08
C MET A 58 2.51 5.05 32.00
N LEU A 59 1.73 6.01 32.49
CA LEU A 59 2.22 7.10 33.36
C LEU A 59 2.97 6.59 34.61
N HIS A 60 2.56 5.44 35.16
CA HIS A 60 3.21 4.83 36.33
C HIS A 60 4.57 4.17 36.01
N HIS A 61 4.80 3.83 34.75
CA HIS A 61 6.00 3.14 34.28
C HIS A 61 7.01 4.11 33.64
N ASN A 62 6.70 5.41 33.60
CA ASN A 62 7.49 6.43 32.88
C ASN A 62 7.76 6.04 31.41
N ASP A 63 6.79 5.35 30.82
CA ASP A 63 6.84 4.88 29.43
C ASP A 63 5.81 5.65 28.58
N ARG A 64 5.83 5.45 27.26
CA ARG A 64 4.99 6.20 26.31
C ARG A 64 4.12 5.27 25.47
N ALA A 65 3.01 5.83 24.98
CA ALA A 65 2.23 5.18 23.93
C ALA A 65 3.07 5.08 22.64
N PRO A 66 2.79 4.10 21.75
CA PRO A 66 3.51 3.95 20.48
C PRO A 66 3.42 5.19 19.59
N TYR A 67 2.30 5.90 19.63
CA TYR A 67 2.08 7.15 18.90
C TYR A 67 1.52 8.21 19.86
N THR A 68 1.79 9.48 19.55
CA THR A 68 1.24 10.62 20.30
C THR A 68 -0.26 10.77 20.02
N ASP A 69 -0.64 10.69 18.75
CA ASP A 69 -1.99 10.83 18.23
C ASP A 69 -2.08 10.22 16.81
N SER A 70 -3.23 10.38 16.15
CA SER A 70 -3.44 9.94 14.77
C SER A 70 -2.55 10.67 13.75
N ALA A 71 -2.19 11.93 13.99
CA ALA A 71 -1.31 12.67 13.09
C ALA A 71 0.12 12.12 13.14
N ASP A 72 0.58 11.74 14.33
CA ASP A 72 1.86 11.08 14.55
C ASP A 72 1.94 9.71 13.86
N LEU A 73 0.88 8.90 14.00
CA LEU A 73 0.74 7.63 13.28
C LEU A 73 0.84 7.83 11.76
N ASN A 74 0.06 8.75 11.20
CA ASN A 74 0.06 9.03 9.76
C ASN A 74 1.42 9.54 9.29
N ARG A 75 2.07 10.41 10.07
CA ARG A 75 3.41 10.93 9.77
C ARG A 75 4.46 9.80 9.70
N VAL A 76 4.38 8.81 10.57
CA VAL A 76 5.30 7.65 10.54
C VAL A 76 5.00 6.76 9.33
N ILE A 77 3.72 6.57 8.99
CA ILE A 77 3.32 5.84 7.77
C ILE A 77 3.82 6.56 6.51
N ASP A 78 3.66 7.88 6.43
CA ASP A 78 4.12 8.70 5.31
C ASP A 78 5.65 8.75 5.19
N ALA A 79 6.38 8.51 6.29
CA ALA A 79 7.84 8.48 6.31
C ALA A 79 8.44 7.15 5.84
N ILE A 80 7.62 6.15 5.50
CA ILE A 80 8.10 4.84 5.04
C ILE A 80 8.83 5.05 3.70
N PRO A 81 10.16 4.81 3.62
CA PRO A 81 10.95 5.12 2.43
C PRO A 81 10.78 4.09 1.30
N LEU A 82 10.07 2.99 1.56
CA LEU A 82 9.90 1.91 0.61
C LEU A 82 8.75 2.20 -0.36
N GLY A 83 9.10 2.29 -1.65
CA GLY A 83 8.10 2.37 -2.71
C GLY A 83 7.64 3.79 -3.03
N ASP A 84 8.53 4.79 -2.88
CA ASP A 84 8.32 6.21 -3.18
C ASP A 84 7.99 6.45 -4.68
N VAL A 85 6.80 6.00 -5.08
CA VAL A 85 6.18 6.35 -6.35
C VAL A 85 5.34 7.59 -6.04
N PRO A 86 5.71 8.78 -6.54
CA PRO A 86 4.97 9.98 -6.22
C PRO A 86 3.52 9.85 -6.70
N TRP A 87 2.59 10.38 -5.90
CA TRP A 87 1.20 10.52 -6.30
C TRP A 87 1.11 11.38 -7.56
N LYS A 88 0.38 10.88 -8.56
CA LYS A 88 -0.02 11.63 -9.75
C LYS A 88 -1.52 11.88 -9.67
N SER A 89 -1.95 13.04 -10.17
CA SER A 89 -3.37 13.33 -10.35
C SER A 89 -3.70 13.57 -11.81
N ILE A 90 -4.87 13.10 -12.22
CA ILE A 90 -5.49 13.47 -13.49
C ILE A 90 -6.88 14.01 -13.21
N GLN A 91 -7.26 15.05 -13.94
CA GLN A 91 -8.64 15.51 -13.96
C GLN A 91 -9.42 14.71 -14.98
N VAL A 92 -10.46 14.03 -14.49
CA VAL A 92 -11.41 13.31 -15.33
C VAL A 92 -12.74 14.04 -15.34
N GLN A 93 -13.33 14.14 -16.52
CA GLN A 93 -14.67 14.66 -16.72
C GLN A 93 -15.42 13.69 -17.62
N TYR A 94 -16.72 13.56 -17.38
CA TYR A 94 -17.58 12.78 -18.26
C TYR A 94 -17.59 13.38 -19.68
N ALA A 95 -17.14 12.58 -20.65
CA ALA A 95 -17.03 12.99 -22.05
C ALA A 95 -18.20 12.52 -22.93
N GLY A 96 -19.21 11.87 -22.34
CA GLY A 96 -20.36 11.34 -23.07
C GLY A 96 -21.46 12.39 -23.29
N ASN A 97 -22.50 11.99 -24.02
CA ASN A 97 -23.68 12.83 -24.20
C ASN A 97 -24.40 13.02 -22.87
N LEU A 98 -24.78 14.26 -22.57
CA LEU A 98 -25.57 14.60 -21.40
C LEU A 98 -27.05 14.27 -21.66
N PRO A 99 -27.74 13.59 -20.75
CA PRO A 99 -29.16 13.31 -20.89
C PRO A 99 -29.98 14.60 -20.79
N GLU A 100 -30.91 14.81 -21.72
CA GLU A 100 -31.93 15.87 -21.63
C GLU A 100 -33.11 15.42 -20.73
N PRO A 101 -33.78 16.32 -19.98
CA PRO A 101 -33.62 17.78 -19.95
C PRO A 101 -32.65 18.29 -18.86
N ILE A 102 -32.22 17.44 -17.92
CA ILE A 102 -31.31 17.82 -16.82
C ILE A 102 -30.28 16.71 -16.61
N ALA A 103 -29.00 17.04 -16.78
CA ALA A 103 -27.91 16.15 -16.47
C ALA A 103 -27.65 16.09 -14.94
N PRO A 104 -27.37 14.91 -14.38
CA PRO A 104 -26.93 14.77 -13.00
C PRO A 104 -25.64 15.56 -12.72
N ASN A 105 -25.52 16.11 -11.51
CA ASN A 105 -24.36 16.90 -11.09
C ASN A 105 -23.01 16.18 -11.24
N TRP A 106 -22.98 14.84 -11.23
CA TRP A 106 -21.75 14.08 -11.39
C TRP A 106 -21.25 14.03 -12.85
N MET A 107 -22.13 14.21 -13.84
CA MET A 107 -21.73 14.25 -15.26
C MET A 107 -21.16 15.62 -15.66
N SER A 108 -21.48 16.67 -14.90
CA SER A 108 -21.08 18.05 -15.22
C SER A 108 -19.83 18.52 -14.46
N LYS A 109 -19.34 17.73 -13.50
CA LYS A 109 -18.21 18.07 -12.64
C LYS A 109 -16.94 17.35 -13.08
N SER A 110 -15.80 18.03 -12.88
CA SER A 110 -14.49 17.43 -12.98
C SER A 110 -14.09 16.85 -11.63
N TYR A 111 -13.44 15.68 -11.66
CA TYR A 111 -12.94 14.99 -10.48
C TYR A 111 -11.43 14.80 -10.62
N ASP A 112 -10.70 15.08 -9.54
CA ASP A 112 -9.29 14.72 -9.45
C ASP A 112 -9.20 13.24 -9.05
N VAL A 113 -8.62 12.42 -9.92
CA VAL A 113 -8.28 11.03 -9.63
C VAL A 113 -6.80 10.96 -9.30
N TRP A 114 -6.51 10.53 -8.07
CA TRP A 114 -5.16 10.32 -7.57
C TRP A 114 -4.75 8.86 -7.77
N PHE A 115 -3.56 8.64 -8.32
CA PHE A 115 -3.03 7.30 -8.57
C PHE A 115 -1.50 7.28 -8.48
N HIS A 116 -0.93 6.13 -8.14
CA HIS A 116 0.48 5.85 -8.37
C HIS A 116 0.68 5.34 -9.80
N ASP A 117 1.82 5.66 -10.41
CA ASP A 117 2.18 5.11 -11.72
C ASP A 117 2.26 3.58 -11.65
N PRO A 118 1.37 2.83 -12.34
CA PRO A 118 1.33 1.37 -12.21
C PRO A 118 2.64 0.71 -12.60
N ASN A 119 3.35 1.26 -13.58
CA ASN A 119 4.64 0.72 -14.01
C ASN A 119 5.69 0.89 -12.91
N ALA A 120 5.77 2.08 -12.30
CA ALA A 120 6.72 2.35 -11.22
C ALA A 120 6.40 1.51 -9.96
N VAL A 121 5.11 1.28 -9.68
CA VAL A 121 4.66 0.39 -8.60
C VAL A 121 5.13 -1.05 -8.85
N VAL A 122 4.91 -1.56 -10.06
CA VAL A 122 5.33 -2.92 -10.45
C VAL A 122 6.86 -3.04 -10.48
N GLU A 123 7.58 -2.05 -10.99
CA GLU A 123 9.05 -2.02 -10.98
C GLU A 123 9.62 -2.05 -9.54
N ASN A 124 9.01 -1.29 -8.62
CA ASN A 124 9.39 -1.32 -7.20
C ASN A 124 9.08 -2.67 -6.55
N LEU A 125 7.92 -3.26 -6.87
CA LEU A 125 7.53 -4.58 -6.38
C LEU A 125 8.49 -5.67 -6.88
N LEU A 126 8.80 -5.68 -8.18
CA LEU A 126 9.75 -6.60 -8.83
C LEU A 126 11.17 -6.41 -8.30
N SER A 127 11.52 -5.17 -7.94
CA SER A 127 12.83 -4.85 -7.38
C SER A 127 12.99 -5.31 -5.94
N ASN A 128 11.92 -5.66 -5.22
CA ASN A 128 12.03 -6.08 -3.84
C ASN A 128 12.18 -7.62 -3.72
N PRO A 129 13.34 -8.14 -3.28
CA PRO A 129 13.60 -9.58 -3.18
C PRO A 129 12.71 -10.27 -2.15
N ASP A 130 12.12 -9.54 -1.19
CA ASP A 130 11.16 -10.11 -0.24
C ASP A 130 9.88 -10.59 -0.93
N PHE A 131 9.58 -10.12 -2.14
CA PHE A 131 8.45 -10.59 -2.93
C PHE A 131 8.82 -11.70 -3.93
N HIS A 132 10.09 -12.13 -3.97
CA HIS A 132 10.52 -13.20 -4.87
C HIS A 132 9.80 -14.51 -4.54
N GLY A 133 9.01 -15.03 -5.48
CA GLY A 133 8.22 -16.25 -5.30
C GLY A 133 6.90 -16.07 -4.54
N HIS A 134 6.50 -14.82 -4.24
CA HIS A 134 5.20 -14.52 -3.63
C HIS A 134 4.08 -14.20 -4.64
N PHE A 135 4.41 -14.09 -5.93
CA PHE A 135 3.45 -13.96 -7.01
C PHE A 135 3.95 -14.67 -8.28
N ASP A 136 3.01 -15.16 -9.07
CA ASP A 136 3.32 -15.80 -10.35
C ASP A 136 3.60 -14.74 -11.41
N TYR A 137 4.82 -14.74 -11.93
CA TYR A 137 5.24 -13.85 -13.02
C TYR A 137 4.70 -14.30 -14.39
N ALA A 138 4.15 -15.52 -14.45
CA ALA A 138 3.59 -16.07 -15.66
C ALA A 138 2.10 -15.75 -15.75
N PRO A 139 1.60 -15.32 -16.92
CA PRO A 139 0.17 -15.11 -17.10
C PRO A 139 -0.59 -16.42 -16.87
N TYR A 140 -1.43 -16.45 -15.85
CA TYR A 140 -2.35 -17.55 -15.57
C TYR A 140 -3.46 -17.56 -16.63
N ARG A 141 -3.74 -18.72 -17.23
CA ARG A 141 -4.87 -18.91 -18.14
C ARG A 141 -5.80 -19.95 -17.54
N GLU A 142 -6.98 -19.50 -17.14
CA GLU A 142 -8.06 -20.39 -16.74
C GLU A 142 -8.86 -20.80 -17.98
N PHE A 143 -9.02 -22.11 -18.15
CA PHE A 143 -9.86 -22.67 -19.20
C PHE A 143 -11.05 -23.35 -18.54
N GLU A 144 -12.24 -23.00 -19.01
CA GLU A 144 -13.43 -23.78 -18.66
C GLU A 144 -13.34 -25.21 -19.22
N PRO A 145 -14.15 -26.16 -18.70
CA PRO A 145 -14.22 -27.53 -19.23
C PRO A 145 -14.53 -27.61 -20.74
N MET A 146 -15.13 -26.55 -21.31
CA MET A 146 -15.43 -26.42 -22.74
C MET A 146 -14.34 -25.73 -23.57
N GLY A 147 -13.16 -25.44 -22.99
CA GLY A 147 -11.99 -24.94 -23.71
C GLY A 147 -12.03 -23.45 -24.08
N GLN A 148 -12.98 -22.68 -23.55
CA GLN A 148 -12.97 -21.23 -23.67
C GLN A 148 -12.06 -20.62 -22.60
N CYS A 149 -11.20 -19.68 -23.02
CA CYS A 149 -10.30 -18.94 -22.13
C CYS A 149 -11.14 -17.89 -21.39
N GLN A 150 -11.26 -18.03 -20.08
CA GLN A 150 -11.86 -17.00 -19.22
C GLN A 150 -10.76 -15.99 -18.85
N TRP A 151 -11.02 -14.70 -19.09
CA TRP A 151 -10.17 -13.61 -18.64
C TRP A 151 -10.80 -12.97 -17.41
N GLU A 152 -10.98 -13.75 -16.36
CA GLU A 152 -11.42 -13.21 -15.07
C GLU A 152 -10.25 -13.21 -14.09
N ASN A 153 -10.07 -12.06 -13.44
CA ASN A 153 -9.02 -11.72 -12.46
C ASN A 153 -7.69 -11.24 -13.05
N LEU A 154 -7.46 -9.93 -12.86
CA LEU A 154 -6.12 -9.34 -12.96
C LEU A 154 -5.19 -9.86 -11.84
N MET A 155 -5.73 -10.51 -10.79
CA MET A 155 -4.99 -11.01 -9.63
C MET A 155 -5.71 -12.20 -8.94
N SER A 156 -5.80 -13.40 -9.54
CA SER A 156 -6.24 -14.61 -8.81
C SER A 156 -5.09 -15.30 -8.08
N GLY A 157 -4.42 -14.56 -7.19
CA GLY A 157 -3.40 -15.13 -6.31
C GLY A 157 -4.03 -15.65 -5.03
N ASN A 158 -4.22 -16.96 -4.92
CA ASN A 158 -4.51 -17.61 -3.64
C ASN A 158 -3.21 -17.62 -2.80
N VAL A 159 -2.82 -16.48 -2.21
CA VAL A 159 -1.54 -16.34 -1.52
C VAL A 159 -1.72 -15.94 -0.05
N THR A 160 -1.21 -16.81 0.82
CA THR A 160 -0.94 -16.48 2.23
C THR A 160 0.31 -15.61 2.27
N ILE A 161 0.13 -14.30 2.02
CA ILE A 161 1.19 -13.31 2.13
C ILE A 161 1.53 -13.15 3.63
N SER A 162 2.83 -13.13 3.98
CA SER A 162 3.25 -12.90 5.37
C SER A 162 2.83 -11.50 5.84
N ARG A 163 2.60 -11.32 7.13
CA ARG A 163 2.03 -10.10 7.74
C ARG A 163 2.75 -8.81 7.28
N LEU A 164 4.09 -8.82 7.31
CA LEU A 164 4.93 -7.73 6.82
C LEU A 164 4.78 -7.45 5.31
N LEU A 165 4.67 -8.49 4.48
CA LEU A 165 4.45 -8.35 3.05
C LEU A 165 3.02 -7.87 2.72
N ARG A 166 2.02 -8.22 3.54
CA ARG A 166 0.64 -7.73 3.41
C ARG A 166 0.55 -6.24 3.71
N PHE A 167 1.13 -5.80 4.83
CA PHE A 167 1.19 -4.39 5.18
C PHE A 167 1.92 -3.57 4.11
N ARG A 168 3.06 -4.08 3.63
CA ARG A 168 3.83 -3.45 2.54
C ARG A 168 3.06 -3.39 1.22
N ALA A 169 2.32 -4.43 0.84
CA ALA A 169 1.49 -4.40 -0.36
C ALA A 169 0.28 -3.47 -0.21
N LEU A 170 -0.31 -3.37 0.99
CA LEU A 170 -1.48 -2.53 1.23
C LEU A 170 -1.16 -1.04 1.15
N LEU A 171 0.01 -0.63 1.66
CA LEU A 171 0.53 0.73 1.54
C LEU A 171 0.82 1.14 0.09
N ILE A 172 1.15 0.18 -0.78
CA ILE A 172 1.45 0.42 -2.19
C ILE A 172 0.17 0.45 -3.06
N LEU A 173 -0.88 -0.29 -2.66
CA LEU A 173 -2.04 -0.56 -3.51
C LEU A 173 -3.33 0.16 -3.11
N PHE A 174 -3.48 0.63 -1.87
CA PHE A 174 -4.74 1.24 -1.41
C PHE A 174 -4.58 2.74 -1.10
N PRO A 175 -5.43 3.60 -1.72
CA PRO A 175 -5.44 5.01 -1.41
C PRO A 175 -5.99 5.27 -0.01
N PHE A 176 -5.42 6.26 0.67
CA PHE A 176 -6.03 6.93 1.80
C PHE A 176 -7.44 7.39 1.38
N LEU A 177 -8.45 6.92 2.10
CA LEU A 177 -9.84 7.37 2.02
C LEU A 177 -10.10 8.41 3.12
#